data_AF-L7MCF5-F1
#
_entry.id   AF-L7MCF5-F1
#
_cell.length_a   1.000
_cell.length_b   1.000
_cell.length_c   1.000
_cell.angle_alpha   90.00
_cell.angle_beta   90.00
_cell.angle_gamma   90.00
#
_symmetry.space_group_name_H-M   'P 1'
#
loop_
_entity.id
_entity.type
_entity.pdbx_description
1 polymer ?
#
loop_
_entity_poly.entity_id
_entity_poly.type
_entity_poly.pdbx_seq_one_letter_code
_entity_poly.pdbx_strand_id
1 'polypeptide(L)'
;MSLTYLLLWGCIISALLQPSQGCKNCCGSCTRPQPPSCRNWKEHPRGKQLYFPDKAQDNCVAASSDQCKGKFYDKQHECRRCCQSYFTTKQG
;
A
#
# COMPACT_ATOMS: atom_id res chain seq x y z
N MET A 1 42.36 1.46 -17.83
CA MET A 1 41.20 0.92 -17.08
C MET A 1 41.16 -0.59 -17.29
N SER A 2 41.27 -1.38 -16.23
CA SER A 2 41.32 -2.84 -16.34
C SER A 2 39.92 -3.44 -16.50
N LEU A 3 39.75 -4.43 -17.37
CA LEU A 3 38.49 -5.15 -17.61
C LEU A 3 37.89 -5.70 -16.31
N THR A 4 38.75 -6.12 -15.37
CA THR A 4 38.36 -6.58 -14.04
C THR A 4 37.62 -5.54 -13.24
N TYR A 5 37.99 -4.27 -13.40
CA TYR A 5 37.34 -3.15 -12.72
C TYR A 5 35.89 -2.97 -13.22
N LEU A 6 35.68 -3.03 -14.54
CA LEU A 6 34.34 -2.89 -15.14
C LEU A 6 33.40 -4.03 -14.71
N LEU A 7 33.90 -5.26 -14.62
CA LEU A 7 33.12 -6.42 -14.15
C LEU A 7 32.71 -6.28 -12.69
N LEU A 8 33.64 -5.87 -11.81
CA LEU A 8 33.35 -5.62 -10.39
C LEU A 8 32.26 -4.55 -10.20
N TRP A 9 32.36 -3.43 -10.92
CA TRP A 9 31.35 -2.38 -10.86
C TRP A 9 30.00 -2.81 -11.44
N GLY A 10 29.98 -3.59 -12.52
CA GLY A 10 28.75 -4.14 -13.09
C GLY A 10 28.01 -5.08 -12.12
N CYS A 11 28.75 -5.91 -11.38
CA CYS A 11 28.17 -6.79 -10.35
C CYS A 11 27.59 -6.01 -9.17
N ILE A 12 28.29 -4.96 -8.70
CA ILE A 12 27.81 -4.11 -7.59
C ILE A 12 26.52 -3.37 -7.99
N ILE A 13 26.48 -2.80 -9.19
CA ILE A 13 25.30 -2.10 -9.71
C ILE A 13 24.12 -3.08 -9.86
N SER A 14 24.36 -4.30 -10.34
CA SER A 14 23.30 -5.32 -10.47
C SER A 14 22.74 -5.77 -9.12
N ALA A 15 23.56 -5.82 -8.07
CA ALA A 15 23.11 -6.11 -6.71
C ALA A 15 22.31 -4.93 -6.08
N LEU A 16 22.61 -3.70 -6.48
CA LEU A 16 21.88 -2.50 -6.05
C LEU A 16 20.57 -2.32 -6.82
N LEU A 17 20.52 -2.73 -8.09
CA LEU A 17 19.27 -2.99 -8.81
C LEU A 17 18.67 -4.33 -8.36
N GLN A 18 18.39 -4.47 -7.06
CA GLN A 18 17.36 -5.40 -6.67
C GLN A 18 16.09 -4.98 -7.41
N PRO A 19 15.49 -5.84 -8.26
CA PRO A 19 14.16 -5.55 -8.75
C PRO A 19 13.33 -5.35 -7.51
N SER A 20 12.73 -4.16 -7.36
CA SER A 20 11.68 -3.93 -6.38
C SER A 20 10.65 -5.03 -6.65
N GLN A 21 10.76 -6.13 -5.90
CA GLN A 21 10.01 -7.33 -6.21
C GLN A 21 8.56 -6.87 -6.19
N GLY A 22 7.92 -6.91 -7.36
CA GLY A 22 6.55 -6.46 -7.53
C GLY A 22 5.78 -7.04 -6.36
N CYS A 23 5.18 -6.15 -5.57
CA CYS A 23 4.73 -6.52 -4.25
C CYS A 23 3.86 -7.78 -4.34
N LYS A 24 4.30 -8.87 -3.69
CA LYS A 24 3.67 -10.19 -3.82
C LYS A 24 2.43 -10.32 -2.94
N ASN A 25 2.42 -9.64 -1.81
CA ASN A 25 1.33 -9.63 -0.83
C ASN A 25 1.33 -8.27 -0.11
N CYS A 26 0.14 -7.76 0.23
CA CYS A 26 -0.03 -6.56 1.05
C CYS A 26 0.51 -5.25 0.45
N CYS A 27 0.11 -4.96 -0.80
CA CYS A 27 0.62 -3.81 -1.56
C CYS A 27 -0.14 -2.51 -1.32
N GLY A 28 -1.29 -2.61 -0.67
CA GLY A 28 -2.06 -1.46 -0.22
C GLY A 28 -1.47 -0.84 1.04
N SER A 29 -1.80 0.43 1.27
CA SER A 29 -1.44 1.12 2.49
C SER A 29 -2.41 0.73 3.62
N CYS A 30 -1.86 0.45 4.80
CA CYS A 30 -2.63 0.32 6.05
C CYS A 30 -2.82 1.66 6.76
N THR A 31 -2.46 2.77 6.10
CA THR A 31 -2.69 4.11 6.61
C THR A 31 -3.98 4.62 6.01
N ARG A 32 -4.92 5.00 6.87
CA ARG A 32 -6.09 5.78 6.46
C ARG A 32 -5.61 7.08 5.83
N PRO A 33 -5.91 7.37 4.54
CA PRO A 33 -5.53 8.65 3.96
C PRO A 33 -6.21 9.78 4.74
N GLN A 34 -5.56 10.94 4.87
CA GLN A 34 -6.18 12.08 5.54
C GLN A 34 -6.58 13.13 4.51
N PRO A 35 -7.52 14.04 4.81
CA PRO A 35 -7.69 15.25 4.02
C PRO A 35 -6.33 15.98 3.89
N PRO A 36 -5.95 16.48 2.69
CA PRO A 36 -6.75 16.61 1.47
C PRO A 36 -6.71 15.40 0.52
N SER A 37 -5.92 14.36 0.83
CA SER A 37 -5.67 13.21 -0.04
C SER A 37 -6.91 12.37 -0.34
N CYS A 38 -7.94 12.45 0.53
CA CYS A 38 -9.24 11.85 0.34
C CYS A 38 -10.28 12.73 1.05
N ARG A 39 -10.93 13.62 0.28
CA ARG A 39 -11.80 14.69 0.83
C ARG A 39 -13.24 14.21 1.08
N ASN A 40 -13.71 13.23 0.29
CA ASN A 40 -14.99 12.55 0.49
C ASN A 40 -14.79 11.04 0.48
N TRP A 41 -14.98 10.42 1.64
CA TRP A 41 -14.96 8.96 1.81
C TRP A 41 -16.23 8.27 1.33
N LYS A 42 -17.17 9.03 0.77
CA LYS A 42 -18.48 8.49 0.44
C LYS A 42 -18.30 7.40 -0.61
N GLU A 43 -18.84 6.24 -0.29
CA GLU A 43 -18.96 5.12 -1.19
C GLU A 43 -19.67 5.60 -2.45
N HIS A 44 -18.96 5.61 -3.58
CA HIS A 44 -19.54 6.07 -4.83
C HIS A 44 -20.07 4.85 -5.58
N PRO A 45 -21.38 4.75 -5.86
CA PRO A 45 -21.98 3.54 -6.44
C PRO A 45 -21.48 3.19 -7.86
N ARG A 46 -20.72 4.07 -8.53
CA ARG A 46 -20.23 3.88 -9.90
C ARG A 46 -18.71 3.82 -10.02
N GLY A 47 -17.97 4.00 -8.92
CA GLY A 47 -16.50 4.04 -8.92
C GLY A 47 -15.89 2.71 -8.45
N LYS A 48 -14.61 2.47 -8.80
CA LYS A 48 -13.87 1.34 -8.24
C LYS A 48 -13.79 1.50 -6.72
N GLN A 49 -14.32 0.52 -5.99
CA GLN A 49 -14.25 0.50 -4.54
C GLN A 49 -12.84 0.12 -4.10
N LEU A 50 -12.26 0.95 -3.24
CA LEU A 50 -10.95 0.73 -2.65
C LEU A 50 -11.08 0.69 -1.12
N TYR A 51 -10.36 -0.22 -0.49
CA TYR A 51 -10.46 -0.50 0.94
C TYR A 51 -9.20 -0.04 1.68
N PHE A 52 -9.43 0.53 2.86
CA PHE A 52 -8.40 0.96 3.81
C PHE A 52 -8.91 0.73 5.24
N PRO A 53 -8.01 0.54 6.22
CA PRO A 53 -8.42 0.26 7.58
C PRO A 53 -8.92 1.53 8.31
N ASP A 54 -9.96 1.37 9.12
CA ASP A 54 -10.59 2.44 9.90
C ASP A 54 -10.70 2.01 11.38
N LYS A 55 -10.06 2.76 12.28
CA LYS A 55 -10.08 2.45 13.73
C LYS A 55 -11.45 2.68 14.37
N ALA A 56 -12.23 3.63 13.86
CA ALA A 56 -13.52 3.97 14.45
C ALA A 56 -14.56 2.88 14.13
N GLN A 57 -14.47 2.24 12.96
CA GLN A 57 -15.35 1.14 12.56
C GLN A 57 -14.78 -0.25 12.87
N ASP A 58 -13.56 -0.33 13.43
CA ASP A 58 -12.82 -1.57 13.67
C ASP A 58 -12.80 -2.52 12.46
N ASN A 59 -12.77 -1.94 11.26
CA ASN A 59 -12.88 -2.69 10.01
C ASN A 59 -12.23 -1.93 8.85
N CYS A 60 -12.06 -2.61 7.73
CA CYS A 60 -11.71 -1.99 6.46
C CYS A 60 -12.97 -1.44 5.78
N VAL A 61 -12.93 -0.17 5.41
CA VAL A 61 -14.07 0.56 4.83
C VAL A 61 -13.78 0.91 3.37
N ALA A 62 -14.83 1.00 2.56
CA ALA A 62 -14.73 1.34 1.15
C ALA A 62 -14.67 2.86 0.94
N ALA A 63 -13.85 3.31 -0.01
CA ALA A 63 -13.88 4.64 -0.59
C ALA A 63 -13.80 4.56 -2.11
N SER A 64 -14.27 5.62 -2.77
CA SER A 64 -14.10 5.77 -4.21
C SER A 64 -12.68 6.19 -4.56
N SER A 65 -12.08 5.50 -5.53
CA SER A 65 -10.75 5.85 -6.08
C SER A 65 -10.70 7.24 -6.69
N ASP A 66 -11.83 7.76 -7.19
CA ASP A 66 -11.85 8.98 -8.02
C ASP A 66 -11.42 10.24 -7.25
N GLN A 67 -11.51 10.21 -5.91
CA GLN A 67 -11.19 11.36 -5.06
C GLN A 67 -10.07 11.06 -4.06
N CYS A 68 -9.52 9.85 -4.07
CA CYS A 68 -8.60 9.39 -3.04
C CYS A 68 -7.29 8.94 -3.68
N LYS A 69 -6.22 9.71 -3.44
CA LYS A 69 -4.87 9.39 -3.93
C LYS A 69 -4.17 8.47 -2.94
N GLY A 70 -3.57 7.38 -3.43
CA GLY A 70 -2.80 6.46 -2.60
C GLY A 70 -2.80 5.03 -3.12
N LYS A 71 -2.05 4.15 -2.43
CA LYS A 71 -2.12 2.70 -2.62
C LYS A 71 -3.18 2.15 -1.68
N PHE A 72 -4.22 1.55 -2.23
CA PHE A 72 -5.31 0.95 -1.46
C PHE A 72 -5.49 -0.50 -1.84
N TYR A 73 -6.28 -1.21 -1.04
CA TYR A 73 -6.63 -2.59 -1.33
C TYR A 73 -7.87 -2.65 -2.23
N ASP A 74 -7.88 -3.53 -3.22
CA ASP A 74 -9.06 -3.74 -4.07
C ASP A 74 -10.12 -4.61 -3.39
N LYS A 75 -9.75 -5.31 -2.31
CA LYS A 75 -10.61 -6.25 -1.59
C LYS A 75 -10.54 -6.01 -0.08
N GLN A 76 -11.70 -6.01 0.57
CA GLN A 76 -11.81 -5.82 2.02
C GLN A 76 -11.03 -6.86 2.83
N HIS A 77 -11.10 -8.13 2.44
CA HIS A 77 -10.41 -9.22 3.15
C HIS A 77 -8.89 -9.14 3.01
N GLU A 78 -8.37 -8.59 1.90
CA GLU A 78 -6.94 -8.32 1.74
C GLU A 78 -6.50 -7.20 2.69
N CYS A 79 -7.27 -6.10 2.75
CA CYS A 79 -7.03 -5.04 3.72
C CYS A 79 -7.01 -5.57 5.15
N ARG A 80 -7.99 -6.38 5.56
CA ARG A 80 -8.07 -6.89 6.93
C ARG A 80 -6.89 -7.80 7.28
N ARG A 81 -6.53 -8.70 6.37
CA ARG A 81 -5.40 -9.62 6.53
C ARG A 81 -4.06 -8.88 6.60
N CYS A 82 -3.88 -7.87 5.76
CA CYS A 82 -2.62 -7.13 5.69
C CYS A 82 -2.47 -6.06 6.77
N CYS A 83 -3.59 -5.49 7.22
CA CYS A 83 -3.63 -4.41 8.21
C CYS A 83 -4.06 -4.90 9.59
N GLN A 84 -3.86 -6.18 9.91
CA GLN A 84 -4.25 -6.75 11.20
C GLN A 84 -3.66 -5.96 12.39
N SER A 85 -2.39 -5.55 12.28
CA SER A 85 -1.69 -4.74 13.29
C SER A 85 -2.38 -3.41 13.59
N TYR A 86 -3.06 -2.84 12.61
CA TYR A 86 -3.79 -1.58 12.74
C TYR A 86 -4.98 -1.71 13.72
N PHE A 87 -5.61 -2.88 13.76
CA PHE A 87 -6.76 -3.20 14.62
C PHE A 87 -6.33 -3.75 15.98
N THR A 88 -5.20 -4.46 16.07
CA THR A 88 -4.72 -5.05 17.32
C THR A 88 -4.03 -4.05 18.26
N THR A 89 -3.87 -2.78 17.88
CA THR A 89 -3.29 -1.74 18.76
C THR A 89 -4.32 -1.24 19.79
N LYS A 90 -4.90 -2.16 20.57
CA LYS A 90 -5.55 -1.89 21.85
C LYS A 90 -4.77 -2.62 22.95
N GLN A 91 -3.65 -2.04 23.37
CA GLN A 91 -3.04 -2.15 24.71
C GLN A 91 -1.65 -1.52 24.66
N GLY A 92 -1.45 -0.49 25.48
CA GLY A 92 -0.25 0.36 25.55
C GLY A 92 -0.66 1.70 26.13
#